data_AF-A0A814JJH8-F1
#
_entry.id   AF-A0A814JJH8-F1
#
_cell.length_a   1.000
_cell.length_b   1.000
_cell.length_c   1.000
_cell.angle_alpha   90.00
_cell.angle_beta   90.00
_cell.angle_gamma   90.00
#
_symmetry.space_group_name_H-M   'P 1'
#
loop_
_entity.id
_entity.type
_entity.pdbx_description
1 polymer ?
#
loop_
_entity_poly.entity_id
_entity_poly.type
_entity_poly.pdbx_seq_one_letter_code
_entity_poly.pdbx_strand_id
1 'polypeptide(L)'
;MATSFTIIDDLVRDYFQYRNLSSTSRTFDNELIKLPIEQYRADHILEQLTLNIHQFDLTTLIDYWAQIEQRLLSNLIIDPQKLINIFTKIRTNLYRCYLIHAIQSSKTDKINEFFDRLIKTLQQSNEWSFS
;
A
#
# COMPACT_ATOMS: atom_id res chain seq x y z
N MET A 1 -7.70 7.67 -16.17
CA MET A 1 -7.10 8.74 -15.36
C MET A 1 -5.60 8.94 -15.62
N ALA A 2 -4.86 7.95 -16.14
CA ALA A 2 -3.46 8.14 -16.55
C ALA A 2 -3.29 8.99 -17.84
N THR A 3 -4.26 8.95 -18.74
CA THR A 3 -4.20 9.65 -20.05
C THR A 3 -4.36 11.16 -19.94
N SER A 4 -5.02 11.68 -18.90
CA SER A 4 -5.25 13.12 -18.75
C SER A 4 -4.01 13.87 -18.27
N PHE A 5 -3.17 13.24 -17.46
CA PHE A 5 -1.94 13.86 -16.97
C PHE A 5 -0.90 13.98 -18.09
N THR A 6 -0.73 12.95 -18.91
CA THR A 6 0.21 12.98 -20.04
C THR A 6 -0.13 14.05 -21.07
N ILE A 7 -1.42 14.27 -21.34
CA ILE A 7 -1.88 15.33 -22.25
C ILE A 7 -1.57 16.72 -21.69
N ILE A 8 -1.73 16.91 -20.37
CA ILE A 8 -1.43 18.18 -19.72
C ILE A 8 0.09 18.43 -19.71
N ASP A 9 0.90 17.41 -19.46
CA ASP A 9 2.36 17.50 -19.51
C ASP A 9 2.88 17.86 -20.91
N ASP A 10 2.28 17.29 -21.96
CA ASP A 10 2.60 17.62 -23.36
C ASP A 10 2.23 19.07 -23.69
N LEU A 11 1.05 19.55 -23.26
CA LEU A 11 0.64 20.95 -23.46
C LEU A 11 1.56 21.94 -22.73
N VAL A 12 2.02 21.59 -21.54
CA VAL A 12 2.94 22.41 -20.75
C VAL A 12 4.33 22.46 -21.41
N ARG A 13 4.81 21.35 -21.98
CA ARG A 13 6.05 21.31 -22.79
C ARG A 13 5.94 22.19 -24.03
N ASP A 14 4.85 22.07 -24.78
CA ASP A 14 4.61 22.89 -25.97
C ASP A 14 4.56 24.39 -25.62
N TYR A 15 3.95 24.73 -24.48
CA TYR A 15 3.92 26.10 -23.97
C TYR A 15 5.32 26.63 -23.61
N PHE A 16 6.15 25.83 -22.93
CA PHE A 16 7.53 26.24 -22.60
C PHE A 16 8.42 26.38 -23.82
N GLN A 17 8.24 25.53 -24.82
CA GLN A 17 8.93 25.62 -26.10
C GLN A 17 8.52 26.87 -26.87
N TYR A 18 7.23 27.19 -26.93
CA TYR A 18 6.72 28.41 -27.58
C TYR A 18 7.26 29.70 -26.96
N ARG A 19 7.51 29.70 -25.63
CA ARG A 19 8.02 30.87 -24.90
C ARG A 19 9.55 30.94 -24.80
N ASN A 20 10.30 29.99 -25.39
CA ASN A 20 11.76 29.86 -25.24
C ASN A 20 12.22 29.77 -23.77
N LEU A 21 11.41 29.15 -22.90
CA LEU A 21 11.71 28.99 -21.47
C LEU A 21 12.52 27.71 -21.21
N SER A 22 13.70 27.61 -21.84
CA SER A 22 14.51 26.39 -21.83
C SER A 22 15.02 25.99 -20.43
N SER A 23 15.26 26.96 -19.54
CA SER A 23 15.64 26.70 -18.15
C SER A 23 14.49 26.10 -17.35
N THR A 24 13.29 26.67 -17.46
CA THR A 24 12.08 26.18 -16.78
C THR A 24 11.62 24.83 -17.31
N SER A 25 11.73 24.58 -18.63
CA SER A 25 11.45 23.27 -19.22
C SER A 25 12.34 22.18 -18.64
N ARG A 26 13.65 22.45 -18.51
CA ARG A 26 14.59 21.50 -17.89
C ARG A 26 14.30 21.26 -16.42
N THR A 27 13.91 22.29 -15.68
CA THR A 27 13.49 22.14 -14.28
C THR A 27 12.22 21.30 -14.19
N PHE A 28 11.23 21.55 -15.04
CA PHE A 28 9.99 20.79 -15.12
C PHE A 28 10.22 19.32 -15.48
N ASP A 29 11.10 19.03 -16.45
CA ASP A 29 11.49 17.66 -16.80
C ASP A 29 12.22 16.96 -15.64
N ASN A 30 13.12 17.67 -14.96
CA ASN A 30 13.81 17.13 -13.79
C ASN A 30 12.85 16.89 -12.62
N GLU A 31 11.83 17.73 -12.46
CA GLU A 31 10.77 17.52 -11.48
C GLU A 31 9.85 16.38 -11.87
N LEU A 32 9.51 16.19 -13.15
CA LEU A 32 8.79 15.02 -13.66
C LEU A 32 9.55 13.70 -13.45
N ILE A 33 10.88 13.71 -13.61
CA ILE A 33 11.73 12.53 -13.35
C ILE A 33 11.85 12.27 -11.83
N LYS A 34 11.82 13.34 -11.01
CA LYS A 34 11.85 13.24 -9.54
C LYS A 34 10.50 12.93 -8.92
N LEU A 35 9.40 13.26 -9.61
CA LEU A 35 8.08 12.79 -9.26
C LEU A 35 8.15 11.28 -9.38
N PRO A 36 8.06 10.53 -8.29
CA PRO A 36 8.11 9.08 -8.36
C PRO A 36 6.88 8.65 -9.14
N ILE A 37 7.07 8.40 -10.44
CA ILE A 37 6.07 7.80 -11.30
C ILE A 37 5.80 6.43 -10.68
N GLU A 38 4.69 6.37 -9.93
CA GLU A 38 4.14 5.18 -9.31
C GLU A 38 5.10 4.36 -8.42
N GLN A 39 5.42 4.86 -7.23
CA GLN A 39 5.88 3.99 -6.11
C GLN A 39 4.87 2.89 -5.70
N TYR A 40 3.71 2.81 -6.38
CA TYR A 40 2.59 1.93 -6.06
C TYR A 40 2.03 1.23 -7.31
N ARG A 41 2.89 0.81 -8.25
CA ARG A 41 2.48 -0.29 -9.14
C ARG A 41 2.10 -1.47 -8.27
N ALA A 42 0.93 -2.06 -8.50
CA ALA A 42 0.44 -3.21 -7.73
C ALA A 42 1.50 -4.33 -7.65
N ASP A 43 2.31 -4.47 -8.70
CA ASP A 43 3.47 -5.35 -8.77
C ASP A 43 4.45 -5.17 -7.59
N HIS A 44 4.87 -3.93 -7.31
CA HIS A 44 5.82 -3.65 -6.22
C HIS A 44 5.20 -3.83 -4.83
N ILE A 45 3.92 -3.50 -4.67
CA ILE A 45 3.19 -3.73 -3.41
C ILE A 45 3.14 -5.22 -3.13
N LEU A 46 2.80 -6.02 -4.15
CA LEU A 46 2.75 -7.47 -4.04
C LEU A 46 4.14 -8.05 -3.72
N GLU A 47 5.18 -7.58 -4.42
CA GLU A 47 6.56 -7.99 -4.15
C GLU A 47 6.99 -7.71 -2.70
N GLN A 48 6.70 -6.51 -2.18
CA GLN A 48 7.00 -6.14 -0.79
C GLN A 48 6.19 -6.97 0.21
N LEU A 49 4.89 -7.21 -0.03
CA LEU A 49 4.07 -8.07 0.83
C LEU A 49 4.62 -9.51 0.82
N THR A 50 4.99 -10.04 -0.33
CA THR A 50 5.59 -11.36 -0.46
C THR A 50 6.92 -11.44 0.29
N LEU A 51 7.81 -10.46 0.17
CA LEU A 51 9.08 -10.41 0.91
C LEU A 51 8.85 -10.43 2.43
N ASN A 52 7.93 -9.61 2.93
CA ASN A 52 7.60 -9.57 4.36
C ASN A 52 7.02 -10.91 4.86
N ILE A 53 6.21 -11.61 4.05
CA ILE A 53 5.73 -12.97 4.35
C ILE A 53 6.87 -13.98 4.43
N HIS A 54 7.85 -13.89 3.52
CA HIS A 54 9.01 -14.81 3.50
C HIS A 54 10.00 -14.54 4.64
N GLN A 55 10.11 -13.28 5.07
CA GLN A 55 10.96 -12.86 6.19
C GLN A 55 10.35 -13.14 7.56
N PHE A 56 9.06 -13.51 7.62
CA PHE A 56 8.31 -13.76 8.85
C PHE A 56 8.29 -12.56 9.81
N ASP A 57 8.32 -11.35 9.25
CA ASP A 57 8.16 -10.12 10.03
C ASP A 57 6.70 -9.66 9.95
N LEU A 58 5.96 -10.04 10.99
CA LEU A 58 4.55 -9.70 11.11
C LEU A 58 4.33 -8.20 11.33
N THR A 59 5.25 -7.53 12.02
CA THR A 59 5.07 -6.13 12.43
C THR A 59 5.13 -5.20 11.24
N THR A 60 6.19 -5.33 10.44
CA THR A 60 6.33 -4.57 9.19
C THR A 60 5.23 -4.91 8.19
N LEU A 61 4.78 -6.17 8.12
CA LEU A 61 3.67 -6.56 7.25
C LEU A 61 2.35 -5.84 7.58
N ILE A 62 1.99 -5.80 8.87
CA ILE A 62 0.75 -5.15 9.34
C ILE A 62 0.83 -3.64 9.14
N ASP A 63 1.95 -3.02 9.52
CA ASP A 63 2.14 -1.57 9.42
C ASP A 63 2.16 -1.12 7.95
N TYR A 64 2.78 -1.91 7.07
CA TYR A 64 2.79 -1.65 5.64
C TYR A 64 1.37 -1.77 5.02
N TRP A 65 0.61 -2.80 5.42
CA TRP A 65 -0.79 -2.94 5.00
C TRP A 65 -1.67 -1.78 5.48
N ALA A 66 -1.48 -1.32 6.72
CA ALA A 66 -2.23 -0.18 7.27
C ALA A 66 -1.94 1.12 6.50
N GLN A 67 -0.69 1.34 6.07
CA GLN A 67 -0.32 2.49 5.24
C GLN A 67 -0.98 2.43 3.85
N ILE A 68 -1.06 1.24 3.26
CA ILE A 68 -1.78 1.01 1.99
C ILE A 68 -3.26 1.34 2.17
N GLU A 69 -3.89 0.82 3.24
CA GLU A 69 -5.30 1.04 3.55
C GLU A 69 -5.62 2.53 3.74
N GLN A 70 -4.84 3.27 4.54
CA GLN A 70 -5.03 4.71 4.76
C GLN A 70 -4.92 5.52 3.46
N ARG A 71 -3.92 5.24 2.62
CA ARG A 71 -3.71 5.99 1.37
C ARG A 71 -4.76 5.67 0.31
N LEU A 72 -5.17 4.40 0.18
CA LEU A 72 -6.21 4.00 -0.76
C LEU A 72 -7.60 4.51 -0.34
N LEU A 73 -7.91 4.50 0.95
CA LEU A 73 -9.14 5.11 1.47
C LEU A 73 -9.16 6.64 1.26
N SER A 74 -8.00 7.30 1.32
CA SER A 74 -7.89 8.74 1.12
C SER A 74 -8.08 9.17 -0.35
N ASN A 75 -7.81 8.27 -1.30
CA ASN A 75 -7.75 8.61 -2.74
C ASN A 75 -8.98 8.15 -3.55
N LEU A 76 -9.95 7.45 -2.96
CA LEU A 76 -11.05 6.81 -3.71
C LEU A 76 -12.42 7.44 -3.41
N ILE A 77 -13.17 7.75 -4.48
CA ILE A 77 -14.53 8.34 -4.48
C ILE A 77 -15.61 7.23 -4.36
N ILE A 78 -15.25 6.03 -3.90
CA ILE A 78 -16.16 4.87 -3.81
C ILE A 78 -16.78 4.81 -2.42
N ASP A 79 -17.99 4.23 -2.32
CA ASP A 79 -18.67 3.94 -1.04
C ASP A 79 -17.69 3.39 0.02
N PRO A 80 -17.51 4.08 1.15
CA PRO A 80 -16.51 3.71 2.16
C PRO A 80 -16.77 2.33 2.76
N GLN A 81 -18.04 1.92 2.88
CA GLN A 81 -18.41 0.61 3.42
C GLN A 81 -17.96 -0.56 2.53
N LYS A 82 -18.05 -0.41 1.20
CA LYS A 82 -17.59 -1.46 0.27
C LYS A 82 -16.08 -1.60 0.31
N LEU A 83 -15.35 -0.49 0.42
CA LEU A 83 -13.90 -0.48 0.55
C LEU A 83 -13.44 -1.19 1.84
N ILE A 84 -14.03 -0.86 2.99
CA ILE A 84 -13.70 -1.51 4.27
C ILE A 84 -13.86 -3.03 4.18
N ASN A 85 -14.93 -3.53 3.54
CA ASN A 85 -15.14 -4.96 3.36
C ASN A 85 -14.06 -5.60 2.45
N ILE A 86 -13.69 -4.93 1.36
CA ILE A 86 -12.63 -5.42 0.44
C ILE A 86 -11.28 -5.45 1.17
N PHE A 87 -10.90 -4.38 1.86
CA PHE A 87 -9.66 -4.33 2.64
C PHE A 87 -9.63 -5.39 3.74
N THR A 88 -10.75 -5.61 4.43
CA THR A 88 -10.86 -6.66 5.46
C THR A 88 -10.69 -8.05 4.86
N LYS A 89 -11.27 -8.32 3.68
CA LYS A 89 -11.07 -9.59 2.97
C LYS A 89 -9.62 -9.80 2.54
N ILE A 90 -8.97 -8.78 1.98
CA ILE A 90 -7.57 -8.89 1.55
C ILE A 90 -6.68 -9.10 2.76
N ARG A 91 -6.86 -8.33 3.84
CA ARG A 91 -6.14 -8.51 5.11
C ARG A 91 -6.29 -9.93 5.66
N THR A 92 -7.51 -10.47 5.65
CA THR A 92 -7.78 -11.83 6.12
C THR A 92 -7.05 -12.88 5.27
N ASN A 93 -7.08 -12.73 3.95
CA ASN A 93 -6.36 -13.62 3.05
C ASN A 93 -4.84 -13.51 3.20
N LEU A 94 -4.32 -12.30 3.44
CA LEU A 94 -2.91 -12.05 3.67
C LEU A 94 -2.41 -12.74 4.94
N TYR A 95 -3.18 -12.66 6.04
CA TYR A 95 -2.90 -13.42 7.26
C TYR A 95 -2.95 -14.93 7.06
N ARG A 96 -3.91 -15.43 6.26
CA ARG A 96 -3.94 -16.86 5.89
C ARG A 96 -2.70 -17.27 5.13
N CYS A 97 -2.26 -16.49 4.15
CA CYS A 97 -1.03 -16.77 3.39
C CYS A 97 0.19 -16.79 4.31
N TYR A 98 0.32 -15.82 5.23
CA TYR A 98 1.38 -15.79 6.22
C TYR A 98 1.40 -17.05 7.11
N LEU A 99 0.23 -17.44 7.64
CA LEU A 99 0.10 -18.63 8.49
C LEU A 99 0.43 -19.92 7.73
N ILE A 100 -0.09 -20.08 6.50
CA ILE A 100 0.20 -21.25 5.67
C ILE A 100 1.71 -21.34 5.42
N HIS A 101 2.35 -20.22 5.08
CA HIS A 101 3.80 -20.18 4.85
C HIS A 101 4.61 -20.50 6.13
N ALA A 102 4.15 -20.05 7.29
CA ALA A 102 4.77 -20.34 8.59
C ALA A 102 4.63 -21.82 8.99
N ILE A 103 3.47 -22.42 8.74
CA ILE A 103 3.22 -23.85 8.95
C ILE A 103 4.11 -24.68 8.01
N GLN A 104 4.15 -24.34 6.72
CA GLN A 104 4.99 -25.03 5.73
C GLN A 104 6.48 -24.95 6.07
N SER A 105 6.93 -23.83 6.64
CA SER A 105 8.32 -23.63 7.06
C SER A 105 8.64 -24.17 8.46
N SER A 106 7.69 -24.84 9.13
CA SER A 106 7.81 -25.36 10.50
C SER A 106 8.25 -24.32 11.54
N LYS A 107 7.93 -23.03 11.32
CA LYS A 107 8.27 -21.93 12.23
C LYS A 107 7.14 -21.70 13.24
N THR A 108 6.96 -22.65 14.15
CA THR A 108 5.90 -22.63 15.18
C THR A 108 5.99 -21.41 16.11
N ASP A 109 7.18 -20.90 16.40
CA ASP A 109 7.37 -19.69 17.19
C ASP A 109 6.71 -18.45 16.57
N LYS A 110 6.79 -18.32 15.24
CA LYS A 110 6.19 -17.19 14.50
C LYS A 110 4.67 -17.29 14.40
N ILE A 111 4.14 -18.51 14.48
CA ILE A 111 2.70 -18.76 14.57
C ILE A 111 2.20 -18.33 15.96
N ASN A 112 2.91 -18.69 17.02
CA ASN A 112 2.56 -18.27 18.38
C ASN A 112 2.65 -16.75 18.53
N GLU A 113 3.71 -16.12 18.02
CA GLU A 113 3.86 -14.66 17.99
C GLU A 113 2.69 -13.96 17.27
N PHE A 114 2.22 -14.55 16.16
CA PHE A 114 1.06 -14.07 15.43
C PHE A 114 -0.23 -14.12 16.26
N PHE A 115 -0.51 -15.26 16.91
CA PHE A 115 -1.69 -15.39 17.75
C PHE A 115 -1.62 -14.49 18.98
N ASP A 116 -0.47 -14.38 19.66
CA ASP A 116 -0.29 -13.48 20.80
C ASP A 116 -0.54 -12.02 20.42
N ARG A 117 -0.08 -11.60 19.22
CA ARG A 117 -0.35 -10.26 18.69
C ARG A 117 -1.81 -10.05 18.37
N LEU A 118 -2.46 -11.00 17.69
CA LEU A 118 -3.88 -10.92 17.36
C LEU A 118 -4.76 -10.87 18.61
N ILE A 119 -4.43 -11.66 19.62
CA ILE A 119 -5.15 -11.66 20.90
C ILE A 119 -5.02 -10.28 21.55
N LYS A 120 -3.83 -9.67 21.53
CA LYS A 120 -3.61 -8.32 22.08
C LYS A 120 -4.38 -7.24 21.32
N THR A 121 -4.43 -7.29 19.98
CA THR A 121 -5.23 -6.35 19.19
C THR A 121 -6.73 -6.54 19.39
N LEU A 122 -7.20 -7.79 19.54
CA LEU A 122 -8.59 -8.10 19.87
C LEU A 122 -8.98 -7.67 21.29
N GLN A 123 -8.07 -7.77 22.26
CA GLN A 123 -8.29 -7.28 23.62
C GLN A 123 -8.32 -5.75 23.69
N GLN A 124 -7.58 -5.05 22.83
CA GLN A 124 -7.58 -3.59 22.75
C GLN A 124 -8.81 -3.04 22.01
N SER A 125 -9.40 -3.80 21.08
CA SER A 125 -10.74 -3.52 20.58
C SER A 125 -11.75 -3.91 21.67
N ASN A 126 -12.08 -2.94 22.53
CA ASN A 126 -13.06 -3.05 23.61
C ASN A 126 -14.49 -3.29 23.08
N GLU A 127 -14.72 -4.42 22.40
CA GLU A 127 -16.04 -5.03 22.20
C GLU A 127 -16.31 -6.10 23.27
N TRP A 128 -15.33 -6.39 24.14
CA TRP A 128 -15.42 -7.40 25.20
C TRP A 128 -15.48 -6.81 26.62
N SER A 129 -15.80 -5.53 26.79
CA SER A 129 -16.32 -5.08 28.09
C SER A 129 -17.74 -5.62 28.24
N PHE A 130 -17.84 -6.83 28.81
CA PHE A 130 -19.09 -7.33 29.37
C PHE A 130 -19.70 -6.23 30.24
N SER A 131 -20.84 -5.72 29.78
CA SER A 131 -21.83 -5.02 30.61
C SER A 131 -22.76 -6.07 31.21
#